data_AF-I1MFK8-F1
#
_entry.id   AF-I1MFK8-F1
#
_cell.length_a   1.000
_cell.length_b   1.000
_cell.length_c   1.000
_cell.angle_alpha   90.00
_cell.angle_beta   90.00
_cell.angle_gamma   90.00
#
_symmetry.space_group_name_H-M   'P 1'
#
loop_
_entity.id
_entity.type
_entity.pdbx_description
1 polymer ?
#
loop_
_entity_poly.entity_id
_entity_poly.type
_entity_poly.pdbx_seq_one_letter_code
_entity_poly.pdbx_strand_id
1 'polypeptide(L)'
;MKMSLVQLRPLLTRRGFSASSENLVASVLFERLPVVIPKIDPVVYAFQEFSFRWRQQYQRRYPDEFLDKSDARGKGDYQIDYVPAPRVTEADKNNDRRSLQRALDRRLYLLLYGNAYGAPSGKPVWHFPEKVYESEDTMRKCAESALKSVLGDLSNTYFVGNAPMAHMVVQPTEDQSRSTSFKRFFFKSQVIAKNKFNIGKCEDHVWVTKDELMEYFPEQAEFLNKMIIS
;
A
#
# COMPACT_ATOMS: atom_id res chain seq x y z
N MET A 1 -17.40 30.02 -53.00
CA MET A 1 -16.00 29.84 -52.56
C MET A 1 -16.02 29.35 -51.11
N LYS A 2 -15.30 28.27 -50.81
CA LYS A 2 -15.49 27.40 -49.63
C LYS A 2 -14.91 28.04 -48.35
N MET A 3 -15.75 28.15 -47.32
CA MET A 3 -15.38 28.56 -45.95
C MET A 3 -14.51 27.49 -45.29
N SER A 4 -13.33 27.88 -44.80
CA SER A 4 -12.42 27.04 -44.03
C SER A 4 -12.67 27.21 -42.53
N LEU A 5 -13.02 26.12 -41.85
CA LEU A 5 -13.17 26.02 -40.40
C LEU A 5 -11.81 25.99 -39.71
N VAL A 6 -11.45 27.06 -39.00
CA VAL A 6 -10.26 27.11 -38.15
C VAL A 6 -10.55 26.41 -36.83
N GLN A 7 -9.81 25.34 -36.53
CA GLN A 7 -9.82 24.65 -35.24
C GLN A 7 -9.14 25.51 -34.17
N LEU A 8 -9.93 26.02 -33.21
CA LEU A 8 -9.44 26.63 -31.98
C LEU A 8 -8.92 25.54 -31.03
N ARG A 9 -7.60 25.46 -30.84
CA ARG A 9 -7.00 24.74 -29.71
C ARG A 9 -7.20 25.55 -28.43
N PRO A 10 -7.65 24.96 -27.31
CA PRO A 10 -7.71 25.68 -26.05
C PRO A 10 -6.29 25.91 -25.53
N LEU A 11 -5.94 27.17 -25.31
CA LEU A 11 -4.77 27.56 -24.53
C LEU A 11 -5.01 27.10 -23.08
N LEU A 12 -4.26 26.10 -22.63
CA LEU A 12 -4.18 25.73 -21.22
C LEU A 12 -3.52 26.89 -20.46
N THR A 13 -4.36 27.75 -19.90
CA THR A 13 -3.96 28.86 -19.02
C THR A 13 -3.26 28.30 -17.79
N ARG A 14 -1.94 28.51 -17.71
CA ARG A 14 -1.10 28.13 -16.57
C ARG A 14 -1.57 28.92 -15.35
N ARG A 15 -2.40 28.32 -14.48
CA ARG A 15 -2.77 28.90 -13.18
C ARG A 15 -1.53 28.91 -12.28
N GLY A 16 -0.79 30.01 -12.30
CA GLY A 16 0.30 30.27 -11.37
C GLY A 16 -0.23 30.94 -10.11
N PHE A 17 -0.35 30.19 -9.01
CA PHE A 17 -0.47 30.73 -7.66
C PHE A 17 0.31 29.84 -6.69
N SER A 18 1.63 30.06 -6.62
CA SER A 18 2.46 29.82 -5.43
C SER A 18 3.68 30.74 -5.53
N ALA A 19 3.86 31.60 -4.53
CA ALA A 19 4.96 32.57 -4.46
C ALA A 19 6.22 32.03 -3.76
N SER A 20 6.25 30.75 -3.40
CA SER A 20 7.44 30.10 -2.82
C SER A 20 8.11 29.21 -3.88
N SER A 21 9.45 29.29 -3.97
CA SER A 21 10.29 28.49 -4.86
C SER A 21 10.47 27.04 -4.38
N GLU A 22 9.45 26.49 -3.74
CA GLU A 22 9.50 25.15 -3.15
C GLU A 22 8.97 24.15 -4.16
N ASN A 23 9.79 23.15 -4.49
CA ASN A 23 9.35 22.07 -5.35
C ASN A 23 8.34 21.20 -4.57
N LEU A 24 7.28 20.78 -5.26
CA LEU A 24 6.30 19.84 -4.70
C LEU A 24 6.64 18.43 -5.18
N VAL A 25 6.63 17.46 -4.28
CA VAL A 25 6.91 16.05 -4.60
C VAL A 25 5.72 15.20 -4.20
N ALA A 26 5.20 14.40 -5.12
CA ALA A 26 4.17 13.41 -4.85
C ALA A 26 4.83 12.05 -4.58
N SER A 27 4.66 11.52 -3.37
CA SER A 27 5.19 10.23 -2.93
C SER A 27 4.03 9.25 -2.70
N VAL A 28 4.16 8.01 -3.15
CA VAL A 28 3.09 7.00 -3.09
C VAL A 28 3.44 5.90 -2.10
N LEU A 29 2.63 5.77 -1.05
CA LEU A 29 2.63 4.61 -0.18
C LEU A 29 1.79 3.50 -0.84
N PHE A 30 2.45 2.61 -1.56
CA PHE A 30 1.78 1.47 -2.20
C PHE A 30 1.76 0.28 -1.23
N GLU A 31 0.57 -0.06 -0.73
CA GLU A 31 0.38 -1.07 0.31
C GLU A 31 -0.36 -2.32 -0.19
N ARG A 32 0.03 -3.48 0.34
CA ARG A 32 -0.71 -4.74 0.24
C ARG A 32 -1.41 -4.98 1.58
N LEU A 33 -2.74 -5.01 1.57
CA LEU A 33 -3.54 -5.25 2.78
C LEU A 33 -3.32 -6.68 3.32
N PRO A 34 -3.55 -6.96 4.61
CA PRO A 34 -3.52 -8.32 5.13
C PRO A 34 -4.53 -9.20 4.38
N VAL A 35 -4.09 -10.36 3.93
CA VAL A 35 -4.92 -11.36 3.23
C VAL A 35 -5.57 -12.30 4.24
N VAL A 36 -4.91 -12.54 5.37
CA VAL A 36 -5.46 -13.33 6.48
C VAL A 36 -5.59 -12.47 7.73
N ILE A 37 -6.52 -12.86 8.61
CA ILE A 37 -6.73 -12.18 9.89
C ILE A 37 -5.48 -12.35 10.76
N PRO A 38 -4.96 -11.27 11.38
CA PRO A 38 -3.88 -11.33 12.36
C PRO A 38 -4.13 -12.34 13.48
N LYS A 39 -3.06 -12.91 14.03
CA LYS A 39 -3.18 -13.80 15.18
C LYS A 39 -3.74 -13.01 16.38
N ILE A 40 -4.81 -13.55 16.96
CA ILE A 40 -5.45 -13.02 18.15
C ILE A 40 -4.55 -13.30 19.37
N ASP A 41 -4.52 -12.39 20.32
CA ASP A 41 -3.82 -12.58 21.60
C ASP A 41 -4.34 -13.84 22.32
N PRO A 42 -3.45 -14.69 22.90
CA PRO A 42 -3.86 -15.89 23.62
C PRO A 42 -4.91 -15.67 24.72
N VAL A 43 -4.86 -14.53 25.42
CA VAL A 43 -5.84 -14.19 26.47
C VAL A 43 -7.21 -13.93 25.88
N VAL A 44 -7.27 -13.21 24.75
CA VAL A 44 -8.52 -12.95 24.03
C VAL A 44 -9.09 -14.26 23.49
N TYR A 45 -8.24 -15.12 22.94
CA TYR A 45 -8.65 -16.45 22.48
C TYR A 45 -9.23 -17.31 23.62
N ALA A 46 -8.54 -17.38 24.77
CA ALA A 46 -9.00 -18.11 25.94
C ALA A 46 -10.36 -17.61 26.44
N PHE A 47 -10.56 -16.29 26.46
CA PHE A 47 -11.85 -15.70 26.83
C PHE A 47 -12.95 -16.04 25.81
N GLN A 48 -12.65 -16.01 24.51
CA GLN A 48 -13.60 -16.40 23.46
C GLN A 48 -14.00 -17.87 23.59
N GLU A 49 -13.05 -18.77 23.84
CA GLU A 49 -13.32 -20.19 24.08
C GLU A 49 -14.19 -20.40 25.33
N PHE A 50 -13.84 -19.73 26.44
CA PHE A 50 -14.64 -19.75 27.67
C PHE A 50 -16.07 -19.25 27.43
N SER A 51 -16.22 -18.09 26.80
CA SER A 51 -17.51 -17.47 26.50
C SER A 51 -18.36 -18.35 25.58
N PHE A 52 -17.73 -19.00 24.59
CA PHE A 52 -18.39 -19.98 23.73
C PHE A 52 -18.92 -21.17 24.54
N ARG A 53 -18.08 -21.78 25.38
CA ARG A 53 -18.47 -22.92 26.23
C ARG A 53 -19.56 -22.56 27.24
N TRP A 54 -19.44 -21.40 27.89
CA TRP A 54 -20.45 -20.87 28.79
C TRP A 54 -21.78 -20.72 28.07
N ARG A 55 -21.77 -20.12 26.88
CA ARG A 55 -22.97 -19.93 26.07
C ARG A 55 -23.63 -21.26 25.68
N GLN A 56 -22.86 -22.30 25.36
CA GLN A 56 -23.39 -23.64 25.07
C GLN A 56 -24.17 -24.26 26.24
N GLN A 57 -23.87 -23.89 27.50
CA GLN A 57 -24.59 -24.41 28.68
C GLN A 57 -26.01 -23.85 28.82
N TYR A 58 -26.19 -22.57 28.46
CA TYR A 58 -27.44 -21.84 28.66
C TYR A 58 -28.20 -21.56 27.37
N GLN A 59 -27.61 -21.86 26.20
CA GLN A 59 -28.27 -21.69 24.93
C GLN A 59 -29.47 -22.62 24.81
N ARG A 60 -30.52 -22.11 24.17
CA ARG A 60 -31.65 -22.92 23.74
C ARG A 60 -31.12 -24.02 22.83
N ARG A 61 -31.28 -25.28 23.26
CA ARG A 61 -31.02 -26.44 22.40
C ARG A 61 -32.07 -26.45 21.29
N TYR A 62 -31.61 -26.47 20.04
CA TYR A 62 -32.50 -26.71 18.92
C TYR A 62 -32.92 -28.18 18.92
N PRO A 63 -34.18 -28.50 18.57
CA PRO A 63 -34.60 -29.89 18.43
C PRO A 63 -33.79 -30.59 17.33
N ASP A 64 -33.33 -31.81 17.59
CA ASP A 64 -32.56 -32.60 16.61
C ASP A 64 -33.35 -32.82 15.31
N GLU A 65 -34.69 -32.95 15.41
CA GLU A 65 -35.60 -33.01 14.26
C GLU A 65 -35.47 -31.83 13.27
N PHE A 66 -35.01 -30.66 13.76
CA PHE A 66 -34.75 -29.50 12.90
C PHE A 66 -33.40 -29.61 12.19
N LEU A 67 -32.38 -30.15 12.86
CA LEU A 67 -31.02 -30.29 12.33
C LEU A 67 -30.90 -31.51 11.40
N ASP A 68 -31.46 -32.65 11.78
CA ASP A 68 -31.34 -33.94 11.07
C ASP A 68 -32.03 -33.92 9.70
N LYS A 69 -32.98 -33.00 9.47
CA LYS A 69 -33.56 -32.77 8.13
C LYS A 69 -32.50 -32.37 7.09
N SER A 70 -31.36 -31.83 7.52
CA SER A 70 -30.26 -31.45 6.63
C SER A 70 -29.40 -32.64 6.18
N ASP A 71 -29.28 -33.69 7.00
CA ASP A 71 -28.51 -34.90 6.66
C ASP A 71 -29.15 -35.73 5.55
N ALA A 72 -30.42 -35.47 5.22
CA ALA A 72 -31.09 -36.06 4.05
C ALA A 72 -30.50 -35.58 2.71
N ARG A 73 -29.72 -34.50 2.69
CA ARG A 73 -28.93 -34.11 1.52
C ARG A 73 -27.66 -34.96 1.52
N GLY A 74 -27.62 -35.95 0.62
CA GLY A 74 -26.43 -36.80 0.43
C GLY A 74 -25.15 -35.97 0.40
N LYS A 75 -24.12 -36.46 1.08
CA LYS A 75 -22.78 -35.87 1.04
C LYS A 75 -22.36 -35.81 -0.43
N GLY A 76 -22.12 -34.60 -0.95
CA GLY A 76 -21.76 -34.42 -2.35
C GLY A 76 -20.55 -35.29 -2.72
N ASP A 77 -20.43 -35.67 -3.99
CA ASP A 77 -19.44 -36.64 -4.50
C ASP A 77 -17.96 -36.28 -4.19
N TYR A 78 -17.70 -35.07 -3.70
CA TYR A 78 -16.39 -34.61 -3.26
C TYR A 78 -16.20 -34.87 -1.77
N GLN A 79 -15.65 -36.04 -1.45
CA GLN A 79 -15.22 -36.44 -0.11
C GLN A 79 -13.84 -35.82 0.24
N ILE A 80 -13.69 -34.50 0.12
CA ILE A 80 -12.46 -33.80 0.52
C ILE A 80 -12.78 -32.97 1.76
N ASP A 81 -12.23 -33.39 2.90
CA ASP A 81 -12.24 -32.56 4.10
C ASP A 81 -11.47 -31.27 3.81
N TYR A 82 -12.14 -30.12 4.01
CA TYR A 82 -11.50 -28.84 3.80
C TYR A 82 -10.40 -28.63 4.85
N VAL A 83 -9.15 -28.76 4.42
CA VAL A 83 -7.98 -28.43 5.23
C VAL A 83 -7.46 -27.06 4.77
N PRO A 84 -7.56 -26.00 5.59
CA PRO A 84 -7.06 -24.68 5.22
C PRO A 84 -5.54 -24.73 5.03
N ALA A 85 -5.04 -24.00 4.03
CA ALA A 85 -3.61 -23.87 3.79
C ALA A 85 -2.89 -23.26 5.02
N PRO A 86 -1.62 -23.64 5.27
CA PRO A 86 -0.85 -23.07 6.37
C PRO A 86 -0.69 -21.56 6.20
N ARG A 87 -0.74 -20.82 7.32
CA ARG A 87 -0.57 -19.35 7.33
C ARG A 87 0.86 -18.93 6.97
N VAL A 88 1.84 -19.80 7.20
CA VAL A 88 3.26 -19.56 6.92
C VAL A 88 3.56 -20.12 5.54
N THR A 89 3.86 -19.24 4.60
CA THR A 89 4.20 -19.59 3.22
C THR A 89 5.69 -19.95 3.07
N GLU A 90 6.08 -20.44 1.90
CA GLU A 90 7.50 -20.63 1.57
C GLU A 90 8.27 -19.31 1.53
N ALA A 91 7.62 -18.22 1.10
CA ALA A 91 8.20 -16.87 1.10
C ALA A 91 8.46 -16.37 2.53
N ASP A 92 7.62 -16.76 3.50
CA ASP A 92 7.87 -16.49 4.92
C ASP A 92 9.08 -17.26 5.45
N LYS A 93 9.20 -18.55 5.11
CA LYS A 93 10.34 -19.38 5.53
C LYS A 93 11.68 -18.87 4.98
N ASN A 94 11.68 -18.41 3.74
CA ASN A 94 12.87 -17.89 3.07
C ASN A 94 13.10 -16.38 3.29
N ASN A 95 12.18 -15.71 4.01
CA ASN A 95 12.13 -14.25 4.16
C ASN A 95 12.28 -13.48 2.83
N ASP A 96 11.58 -13.94 1.79
CA ASP A 96 11.63 -13.32 0.47
C ASP A 96 10.88 -11.99 0.45
N ARG A 97 11.62 -10.89 0.62
CA ARG A 97 11.05 -9.54 0.62
C ARG A 97 10.64 -9.03 -0.76
N ARG A 98 10.91 -9.75 -1.86
CA ARG A 98 10.40 -9.36 -3.19
C ARG A 98 9.00 -9.92 -3.45
N SER A 99 8.62 -10.96 -2.72
CA SER A 99 7.32 -11.60 -2.86
C SER A 99 6.23 -10.91 -2.03
N LEU A 100 5.03 -10.78 -2.62
CA LEU A 100 3.82 -10.36 -1.92
C LEU A 100 3.20 -11.45 -1.06
N GLN A 101 3.62 -12.70 -1.25
CA GLN A 101 3.12 -13.86 -0.51
C GLN A 101 3.78 -14.03 0.86
N ARG A 102 4.67 -13.12 1.26
CA ARG A 102 5.20 -13.03 2.63
C ARG A 102 4.24 -12.25 3.53
N ALA A 103 4.24 -12.57 4.82
CA ALA A 103 3.53 -11.91 5.91
C ALA A 103 2.05 -11.64 5.59
N LEU A 104 1.31 -12.70 5.26
CA LEU A 104 -0.10 -12.61 4.82
C LEU A 104 -1.01 -11.93 5.85
N ASP A 105 -0.63 -11.94 7.12
CA ASP A 105 -1.36 -11.37 8.26
C ASP A 105 -1.02 -9.90 8.54
N ARG A 106 0.02 -9.35 7.90
CA ARG A 106 0.49 -7.97 8.09
C ARG A 106 0.33 -7.14 6.83
N ARG A 107 0.35 -5.81 6.94
CA ARG A 107 0.47 -4.92 5.78
C ARG A 107 1.89 -4.96 5.22
N LEU A 108 2.03 -4.95 3.89
CA LEU A 108 3.32 -4.72 3.23
C LEU A 108 3.32 -3.38 2.49
N TYR A 109 4.48 -2.74 2.44
CA TYR A 109 4.73 -1.48 1.77
C TYR A 109 5.82 -1.65 0.73
N LEU A 110 5.63 -1.10 -0.47
CA LEU A 110 6.65 -1.11 -1.51
C LEU A 110 7.68 -0.01 -1.27
N LEU A 111 8.95 -0.41 -1.16
CA LEU A 111 10.12 0.46 -1.21
C LEU A 111 10.94 0.17 -2.47
N LEU A 112 11.54 1.22 -3.00
CA LEU A 112 12.44 1.18 -4.15
C LEU A 112 13.82 1.62 -3.71
N TYR A 113 14.85 1.01 -4.30
CA TYR A 113 16.23 1.47 -4.18
C TYR A 113 16.61 2.22 -5.47
N GLY A 114 17.02 3.48 -5.32
CA GLY A 114 17.40 4.31 -6.44
C GLY A 114 17.57 5.78 -6.10
N ASN A 115 17.58 6.61 -7.13
CA ASN A 115 17.80 8.04 -7.02
C ASN A 115 16.52 8.75 -6.56
N ALA A 116 16.40 8.96 -5.25
CA ALA A 116 15.34 9.78 -4.66
C ALA A 116 15.58 11.27 -4.90
N TYR A 117 14.50 12.04 -4.99
CA TYR A 117 14.60 13.50 -5.01
C TYR A 117 15.05 14.01 -3.63
N GLY A 118 16.17 14.75 -3.61
CA GLY A 118 16.79 15.23 -2.38
C GLY A 118 17.75 14.24 -1.70
N ALA A 119 18.12 13.14 -2.36
CA ALA A 119 19.10 12.19 -1.82
C ALA A 119 20.47 12.88 -1.59
N PRO A 120 21.05 12.81 -0.38
CA PRO A 120 22.35 13.38 -0.09
C PRO A 120 23.41 12.68 -0.95
N SER A 121 24.16 13.45 -1.74
CA SER A 121 25.25 12.98 -2.61
C SER A 121 24.86 12.20 -3.88
N GLY A 122 23.59 12.17 -4.30
CA GLY A 122 23.16 11.42 -5.50
C GLY A 122 23.43 9.92 -5.43
N LYS A 123 23.59 9.40 -4.22
CA LYS A 123 23.71 7.97 -3.95
C LYS A 123 22.30 7.36 -3.95
N PRO A 124 22.16 6.10 -4.39
CA PRO A 124 20.89 5.42 -4.31
C PRO A 124 20.51 5.20 -2.83
N VAL A 125 19.28 5.59 -2.49
CA VAL A 125 18.70 5.48 -1.14
C VAL A 125 17.37 4.74 -1.27
N TRP A 126 16.92 4.09 -0.20
CA TRP A 126 15.56 3.55 -0.14
C TRP A 126 14.54 4.69 -0.11
N HIS A 127 13.54 4.64 -0.98
CA HIS A 127 12.47 5.62 -1.02
C HIS A 127 11.16 5.00 -1.50
N PHE A 128 10.06 5.74 -1.31
CA PHE A 128 8.77 5.39 -1.90
C PHE A 128 8.73 5.83 -3.37
N PRO A 129 7.90 5.20 -4.22
CA PRO A 129 7.63 5.71 -5.56
C PRO A 129 7.23 7.19 -5.53
N GLU A 130 8.10 8.06 -6.04
CA GLU A 130 7.89 9.50 -5.96
C GLU A 130 8.16 10.19 -7.30
N LYS A 131 7.52 11.35 -7.50
CA LYS A 131 7.69 12.19 -8.68
C LYS A 131 7.60 13.66 -8.29
N VAL A 132 8.50 14.48 -8.82
CA VAL A 132 8.42 15.94 -8.70
C VAL A 132 7.26 16.44 -9.55
N TYR A 133 6.42 17.30 -8.97
CA TYR A 133 5.29 17.89 -9.65
C TYR A 133 5.78 18.92 -10.68
N GLU A 134 5.36 18.78 -11.93
CA GLU A 134 5.77 19.67 -13.01
C GLU A 134 4.55 20.37 -13.62
N SER A 135 3.67 19.61 -14.28
CA SER A 135 2.57 20.17 -15.05
C SER A 135 1.32 19.28 -15.09
N GLU A 136 1.20 18.31 -14.19
CA GLU A 136 0.02 17.44 -14.09
C GLU A 136 -1.21 18.20 -13.59
N ASP A 137 -2.41 17.80 -14.04
CA ASP A 137 -3.64 18.51 -13.66
C ASP A 137 -3.92 18.48 -12.14
N THR A 138 -3.52 17.39 -11.47
CA THR A 138 -3.73 17.21 -10.03
C THR A 138 -2.54 16.50 -9.39
N MET A 139 -2.30 16.76 -8.10
CA MET A 139 -1.28 16.04 -7.32
C MET A 139 -1.52 14.53 -7.30
N ARG A 140 -2.79 14.09 -7.32
CA ARG A 140 -3.15 12.68 -7.46
C ARG A 140 -2.66 12.09 -8.78
N LYS A 141 -2.87 12.78 -9.92
CA LYS A 141 -2.37 12.32 -11.23
C LYS A 141 -0.84 12.26 -11.26
N CYS A 142 -0.16 13.18 -10.59
CA CYS A 142 1.29 13.14 -10.40
C CYS A 142 1.72 11.87 -9.64
N ALA A 143 1.04 11.55 -8.53
CA ALA A 143 1.23 10.30 -7.79
C ALA A 143 0.92 9.04 -8.61
N GLU A 144 -0.18 9.03 -9.36
CA GLU A 144 -0.54 7.93 -10.28
C GLU A 144 0.54 7.75 -11.35
N SER A 145 1.07 8.84 -11.92
CA SER A 145 2.19 8.80 -12.87
C SER A 145 3.48 8.27 -12.24
N ALA A 146 3.75 8.61 -10.97
CA ALA A 146 4.89 8.09 -10.22
C ALA A 146 4.79 6.57 -10.06
N LEU A 147 3.62 6.06 -9.65
CA LEU A 147 3.43 4.62 -9.49
C LEU A 147 3.42 3.89 -10.84
N LYS A 148 2.83 4.49 -11.88
CA LYS A 148 2.78 3.93 -13.24
C LYS A 148 4.17 3.82 -13.86
N SER A 149 5.08 4.76 -13.57
CA SER A 149 6.45 4.71 -14.11
C SER A 149 7.23 3.49 -13.59
N VAL A 150 6.90 3.05 -12.38
CA VAL A 150 7.52 1.91 -11.67
C VAL A 150 6.84 0.59 -12.05
N LEU A 151 5.51 0.52 -12.03
CA LEU A 151 4.75 -0.72 -12.27
C LEU A 151 4.45 -0.98 -13.76
N GLY A 152 4.54 0.04 -14.61
CA GLY A 152 4.12 0.02 -16.02
C GLY A 152 2.59 0.15 -16.22
N ASP A 153 1.80 -0.47 -15.35
CA ASP A 153 0.33 -0.48 -15.41
C ASP A 153 -0.30 -0.24 -14.02
N LEU A 154 -1.44 0.46 -14.00
CA LEU A 154 -2.22 0.80 -12.81
C LEU A 154 -3.49 -0.05 -12.66
N SER A 155 -3.79 -0.97 -13.57
CA SER A 155 -5.02 -1.81 -13.56
C SER A 155 -5.30 -2.53 -12.23
N ASN A 156 -4.24 -2.92 -11.52
CA ASN A 156 -4.29 -3.68 -10.27
C ASN A 156 -3.94 -2.81 -9.04
N THR A 157 -4.16 -1.49 -9.16
CA THR A 157 -3.85 -0.52 -8.12
C THR A 157 -5.07 0.37 -7.85
N TYR A 158 -5.26 0.77 -6.60
CA TYR A 158 -6.35 1.67 -6.23
C TYR A 158 -5.89 2.78 -5.30
N PHE A 159 -6.04 4.02 -5.76
CA PHE A 159 -5.77 5.22 -4.98
C PHE A 159 -6.96 5.57 -4.10
N VAL A 160 -6.74 5.64 -2.78
CA VAL A 160 -7.81 5.73 -1.77
C VAL A 160 -8.55 7.07 -1.81
N GLY A 161 -7.91 8.14 -2.26
CA GLY A 161 -8.54 9.46 -2.32
C GLY A 161 -7.75 10.48 -3.15
N ASN A 162 -8.37 11.64 -3.39
CA ASN A 162 -7.74 12.76 -4.09
C ASN A 162 -6.86 13.62 -3.18
N ALA A 163 -7.11 13.61 -1.86
CA ALA A 163 -6.32 14.34 -0.89
C ALA A 163 -5.07 13.53 -0.49
N PRO A 164 -3.92 14.18 -0.25
CA PRO A 164 -2.76 13.51 0.33
C PRO A 164 -3.08 13.08 1.76
N MET A 165 -2.52 11.95 2.19
CA MET A 165 -2.63 11.45 3.57
C MET A 165 -1.85 12.31 4.56
N ALA A 166 -0.67 12.77 4.15
CA ALA A 166 0.25 13.52 4.99
C ALA A 166 1.16 14.37 4.11
N HIS A 167 1.85 15.33 4.72
CA HIS A 167 2.90 16.09 4.08
C HIS A 167 4.12 16.18 4.99
N MET A 168 5.30 16.30 4.40
CA MET A 168 6.57 16.50 5.08
C MET A 168 7.34 17.61 4.36
N VAL A 169 7.88 18.56 5.12
CA VAL A 169 8.78 19.59 4.59
C VAL A 169 10.20 19.08 4.76
N VAL A 170 10.89 18.86 3.65
CA VAL A 170 12.32 18.48 3.67
C VAL A 170 13.12 19.76 3.46
N GLN A 171 13.82 20.18 4.51
CA GLN A 171 14.73 21.32 4.44
C GLN A 171 16.06 20.86 3.84
N PRO A 172 16.75 21.73 3.07
CA PRO A 172 18.08 21.41 2.58
C PRO A 172 19.03 21.27 3.78
N THR A 173 19.72 20.14 3.88
CA THR A 173 20.85 19.98 4.80
C THR A 173 21.95 20.96 4.39
N GLU A 174 22.61 21.62 5.35
CA GLU A 174 23.59 22.69 5.12
C GLU A 174 24.72 22.31 4.12
N ASP A 175 25.04 21.03 4.00
CA ASP A 175 26.03 20.50 3.05
C ASP A 175 25.56 20.43 1.58
N GLN A 176 24.27 20.62 1.33
CA GLN A 176 23.68 20.61 -0.02
C GLN A 176 23.31 22.03 -0.43
N SER A 177 24.31 22.88 -0.71
CA SER A 177 24.14 24.28 -1.12
C SER A 177 23.33 24.51 -2.42
N ARG A 178 22.80 23.44 -3.05
CA ARG A 178 21.93 23.47 -4.23
C ARG A 178 20.57 22.81 -4.04
N SER A 179 20.27 22.14 -2.93
CA SER A 179 18.94 21.57 -2.75
C SER A 179 17.97 22.68 -2.33
N THR A 180 16.89 22.82 -3.08
CA THR A 180 15.77 23.69 -2.71
C THR A 180 14.95 22.96 -1.65
N SER A 181 14.39 23.69 -0.67
CA SER A 181 13.39 23.09 0.21
C SER A 181 12.22 22.57 -0.63
N PHE A 182 11.73 21.38 -0.29
CA PHE A 182 10.63 20.78 -1.02
C PHE A 182 9.61 20.17 -0.08
N LYS A 183 8.36 20.15 -0.53
CA LYS A 183 7.23 19.60 0.20
C LYS A 183 6.84 18.27 -0.40
N ARG A 184 7.03 17.18 0.35
CA ARG A 184 6.63 15.84 -0.03
C ARG A 184 5.22 15.57 0.46
N PHE A 185 4.31 15.26 -0.45
CA PHE A 185 2.93 14.87 -0.18
C PHE A 185 2.77 13.36 -0.37
N PHE A 186 2.24 12.67 0.63
CA PHE A 186 2.07 11.22 0.62
C PHE A 186 0.67 10.84 0.15
N PHE A 187 0.57 9.94 -0.83
CA PHE A 187 -0.67 9.38 -1.34
C PHE A 187 -0.77 7.89 -1.01
N LYS A 188 -1.97 7.42 -0.66
CA LYS A 188 -2.23 6.00 -0.41
C LYS A 188 -2.64 5.30 -1.69
N SER A 189 -1.98 4.19 -2.00
CA SER A 189 -2.42 3.27 -3.05
C SER A 189 -2.40 1.83 -2.54
N GLN A 190 -3.36 1.01 -2.99
CA GLN A 190 -3.55 -0.36 -2.53
C GLN A 190 -3.41 -1.35 -3.70
N VAL A 191 -2.80 -2.50 -3.42
CA VAL A 191 -2.75 -3.65 -4.33
C VAL A 191 -4.14 -4.28 -4.45
N ILE A 192 -4.62 -4.49 -5.67
CA ILE A 192 -5.85 -5.23 -5.97
C ILE A 192 -5.52 -6.49 -6.79
N ALA A 193 -6.03 -7.64 -6.35
CA ALA A 193 -6.14 -8.91 -7.10
C ALA A 193 -4.85 -9.50 -7.73
N LYS A 194 -3.68 -8.89 -7.58
CA LYS A 194 -2.43 -9.33 -8.20
C LYS A 194 -1.38 -9.72 -7.15
N ASN A 195 -0.79 -10.90 -7.35
CA ASN A 195 0.21 -11.47 -6.45
C ASN A 195 1.66 -11.16 -6.85
N LYS A 196 1.89 -10.62 -8.05
CA LYS A 196 3.22 -10.30 -8.57
C LYS A 196 3.17 -9.01 -9.39
N PHE A 197 4.09 -8.10 -9.11
CA PHE A 197 4.30 -6.90 -9.91
C PHE A 197 5.67 -6.96 -10.57
N ASN A 198 5.73 -6.62 -11.86
CA ASN A 198 6.99 -6.45 -12.56
C ASN A 198 7.43 -5.02 -12.34
N ILE A 199 8.23 -4.80 -11.30
CA ILE A 199 8.74 -3.49 -10.92
C ILE A 199 9.92 -3.17 -11.84
N GLY A 200 9.78 -2.13 -12.66
CA GLY A 200 10.81 -1.64 -13.56
C GLY A 200 11.40 -0.30 -13.10
N LYS A 201 12.54 0.08 -13.69
CA LYS A 201 13.22 1.37 -13.47
C LYS A 201 13.71 1.64 -12.04
N CYS A 202 14.03 0.60 -11.27
CA CYS A 202 14.74 0.70 -10.00
C CYS A 202 15.91 -0.30 -9.98
N GLU A 203 16.91 -0.06 -9.14
CA GLU A 203 18.01 -1.01 -8.94
C GLU A 203 17.55 -2.23 -8.15
N ASP A 204 16.75 -1.98 -7.10
CA ASP A 204 16.15 -3.03 -6.28
C ASP A 204 14.79 -2.59 -5.75
N HIS A 205 13.98 -3.54 -5.30
CA HIS A 205 12.69 -3.29 -4.67
C HIS A 205 12.41 -4.31 -3.57
N VAL A 206 11.68 -3.85 -2.55
CA VAL A 206 11.42 -4.63 -1.35
C VAL A 206 10.01 -4.32 -0.85
N TRP A 207 9.30 -5.37 -0.44
CA TRP A 207 8.04 -5.30 0.28
C TRP A 207 8.29 -5.49 1.78
N VAL A 208 8.10 -4.41 2.54
CA VAL A 208 8.43 -4.35 3.97
C VAL A 208 7.18 -4.28 4.83
N THR A 209 7.24 -4.91 6.00
CA THR A 209 6.23 -4.72 7.05
C THR A 209 6.39 -3.37 7.73
N LYS A 210 5.42 -2.96 8.55
CA LYS A 210 5.50 -1.70 9.32
C LYS A 210 6.76 -1.64 10.19
N ASP A 211 7.10 -2.75 10.85
CA ASP A 211 8.26 -2.82 11.74
C ASP A 211 9.57 -2.64 10.96
N GLU A 212 9.72 -3.38 9.85
CA GLU A 212 10.88 -3.27 8.96
C GLU A 212 10.99 -1.88 8.33
N LEU A 213 9.86 -1.23 8.01
CA LEU A 213 9.87 0.11 7.44
C LEU A 213 10.56 1.14 8.36
N MET A 214 10.48 0.98 9.68
CA MET A 214 11.14 1.86 10.64
C MET A 214 12.66 1.68 10.63
N GLU A 215 13.15 0.48 10.32
CA GLU A 215 14.59 0.20 10.17
C GLU A 215 15.19 0.92 8.96
N TYR A 216 14.41 1.07 7.87
CA TYR A 216 14.85 1.78 6.66
C TYR A 216 14.86 3.31 6.83
N PHE A 217 13.99 3.87 7.69
CA PHE A 217 13.82 5.31 7.87
C PHE A 217 13.84 5.71 9.35
N PRO A 218 15.00 5.61 10.03
CA PRO A 218 15.08 5.87 11.46
C PRO A 218 14.74 7.33 11.81
N GLU A 219 15.18 8.29 11.01
CA GLU A 219 14.94 9.72 11.24
C GLU A 219 13.46 10.13 11.06
N GLN A 220 12.74 9.43 10.18
CA GLN A 220 11.33 9.71 9.89
C GLN A 220 10.38 8.71 10.57
N ALA A 221 10.88 7.84 11.44
CA ALA A 221 10.12 6.74 12.04
C ALA A 221 8.89 7.24 12.82
N GLU A 222 9.01 8.32 13.60
CA GLU A 222 7.88 8.88 14.35
C GLU A 222 6.77 9.40 13.43
N PHE A 223 7.14 10.04 12.32
CA PHE A 223 6.19 10.54 11.32
C PHE A 223 5.49 9.39 10.61
N LEU A 224 6.25 8.38 10.15
CA LEU A 224 5.71 7.21 9.48
C LEU A 224 4.79 6.40 10.41
N ASN A 225 5.11 6.31 11.69
CA ASN A 225 4.26 5.66 12.69
C ASN A 225 2.89 6.34 12.87
N LYS A 226 2.83 7.67 12.75
CA LYS A 226 1.56 8.42 12.78
C LYS A 226 0.76 8.25 11.49
N MET A 227 1.45 8.12 10.36
CA MET A 227 0.82 7.97 9.04
C MET A 227 0.26 6.55 8.81
N ILE A 228 0.89 5.52 9.39
CA ILE A 228 0.63 4.11 9.09
C ILE A 228 -0.01 3.38 10.28
N ILE A 229 -1.18 2.81 10.05
CA ILE A 229 -1.92 2.02 11.04
C ILE A 229 -1.36 0.59 11.08
N SER A 230 -1.23 0.03 12.29
CA SER A 230 -0.83 -1.38 12.50
C SER A 230 -1.88 -2.37 12.02
#